data_AF-A0A1T5FPW5-F1
#
_entry.id   AF-A0A1T5FPW5-F1
#
_cell.length_a   1.000
_cell.length_b   1.000
_cell.length_c   1.000
_cell.angle_alpha   90.00
_cell.angle_beta   90.00
_cell.angle_gamma   90.00
#
_symmetry.space_group_name_H-M   'P 1'
#
loop_
_entity.id
_entity.type
_entity.pdbx_description
1 polymer ?
#
loop_
_entity_poly.entity_id
_entity_poly.type
_entity_poly.pdbx_seq_one_letter_code
_entity_poly.pdbx_strand_id
1 'polypeptide(L)'
;MCRRLLSGRRKREQMTETENYSATAESSSVDPHDWGRAMALALTRLAEQIAPGGSEDIHALLVGRDLHLKIGDEPGGVTITVSTEPIPDPAT
;
A
#
# COMPACT_ATOMS: atom_id res chain seq x y z
N MET A 1 32.04 38.96 -23.90
CA MET A 1 32.25 37.69 -23.17
C MET A 1 30.98 37.33 -22.41
N CYS A 2 30.59 36.05 -22.44
CA CYS A 2 29.26 35.53 -22.19
C CYS A 2 28.82 35.49 -20.71
N ARG A 3 27.51 35.72 -20.48
CA ARG A 3 26.77 35.32 -19.27
C ARG A 3 26.82 33.79 -19.11
N ARG A 4 27.12 33.29 -17.91
CA ARG A 4 26.79 31.92 -17.49
C ARG A 4 25.68 31.98 -16.45
N LEU A 5 24.46 31.70 -16.90
CA LEU A 5 23.44 31.07 -16.08
C LEU A 5 23.67 29.55 -16.21
N LEU A 6 23.63 28.84 -15.09
CA LEU A 6 22.67 27.76 -14.82
C LEU A 6 23.19 26.83 -13.72
N SER A 7 22.43 26.83 -12.64
CA SER A 7 21.91 25.63 -11.99
C SER A 7 22.94 24.64 -11.45
N GLY A 8 23.48 24.98 -10.28
CA GLY A 8 23.92 23.97 -9.32
C GLY A 8 22.74 23.07 -8.97
N ARG A 9 22.84 21.81 -9.37
CA ARG A 9 21.91 20.71 -9.12
C ARG A 9 21.31 20.81 -7.72
N ARG A 10 19.99 21.02 -7.63
CA ARG A 10 19.22 20.59 -6.46
C ARG A 10 19.40 19.08 -6.35
N LYS A 11 20.32 18.66 -5.50
CA LYS A 11 20.35 17.32 -4.93
C LYS A 11 19.00 17.20 -4.21
N ARG A 12 18.02 16.57 -4.87
CA ARG A 12 16.81 16.13 -4.21
C ARG A 12 17.26 15.03 -3.28
N GLU A 13 17.63 15.44 -2.07
CA GLU A 13 17.54 14.61 -0.90
C GLU A 13 16.04 14.39 -0.69
N GLN A 14 15.44 13.53 -1.53
CA GLN A 14 14.23 12.82 -1.17
C GLN A 14 14.68 11.86 -0.08
N MET A 15 14.75 12.42 1.13
CA MET A 15 14.49 11.71 2.35
C MET A 15 13.31 10.80 2.05
N THR A 16 13.56 9.49 2.00
CA THR A 16 12.51 8.49 1.96
C THR A 16 11.78 8.64 3.28
N GLU A 17 10.80 9.54 3.30
CA GLU A 17 9.65 9.39 4.16
C GLU A 17 9.20 7.96 3.88
N THR A 18 9.30 7.08 4.86
CA THR A 18 8.73 5.74 4.73
C THR A 18 7.24 5.99 4.52
N GLU A 19 6.81 6.01 3.25
CA GLU A 19 5.44 6.29 2.92
C GLU A 19 4.65 5.05 3.34
N ASN A 20 3.83 5.23 4.37
CA ASN A 20 3.05 4.16 4.98
C ASN A 20 1.82 3.91 4.13
N TYR A 21 1.94 2.99 3.19
CA TYR A 21 0.81 2.59 2.35
C TYR A 21 -0.02 1.52 3.05
N SER A 22 -1.34 1.69 3.00
CA SER A 22 -2.30 0.72 3.49
C SER A 22 -3.58 0.76 2.67
N ALA A 23 -4.21 -0.40 2.48
CA ALA A 23 -5.47 -0.52 1.76
C ALA A 23 -6.38 -1.54 2.43
N THR A 24 -7.69 -1.25 2.38
CA THR A 24 -8.73 -2.10 2.98
C THR A 24 -9.74 -2.54 1.92
N ALA A 25 -10.27 -3.74 2.07
CA ALA A 25 -11.42 -4.24 1.32
C ALA A 25 -12.30 -5.13 2.20
N GLU A 26 -13.56 -5.28 1.82
CA GLU A 26 -14.57 -5.99 2.61
C GLU A 26 -14.97 -7.32 1.96
N SER A 27 -15.28 -8.30 2.81
CA SER A 27 -15.95 -9.54 2.46
C SER A 27 -17.26 -9.61 3.22
N SER A 28 -18.37 -9.94 2.55
CA SER A 28 -19.67 -10.16 3.19
C SER A 28 -19.82 -11.55 3.82
N SER A 29 -18.71 -12.27 3.97
CA SER A 29 -18.65 -13.59 4.58
C SER A 29 -17.58 -13.60 5.66
N VAL A 30 -17.89 -14.25 6.77
CA VAL A 30 -16.96 -14.53 7.87
C VAL A 30 -16.16 -15.82 7.64
N ASP A 31 -16.46 -16.58 6.58
CA ASP A 31 -15.72 -17.79 6.22
C ASP A 31 -14.41 -17.40 5.50
N PRO A 32 -13.23 -17.78 6.02
CA PRO A 32 -11.93 -17.50 5.40
C PRO A 32 -11.79 -17.96 3.95
N HIS A 33 -12.54 -19.00 3.54
CA HIS A 33 -12.51 -19.48 2.16
C HIS A 33 -13.08 -18.45 1.16
N ASP A 34 -13.95 -17.55 1.61
CA ASP A 34 -14.59 -16.53 0.76
C ASP A 34 -13.76 -15.24 0.65
N TRP A 35 -12.71 -15.08 1.46
CA TRP A 35 -11.96 -13.83 1.59
C TRP A 35 -11.03 -13.52 0.41
N GLY A 36 -10.79 -14.48 -0.47
CA GLY A 36 -9.83 -14.35 -1.57
C GLY A 36 -10.07 -13.12 -2.44
N ARG A 37 -11.34 -12.79 -2.74
CA ARG A 37 -11.68 -11.60 -3.54
C ARG A 37 -11.36 -10.30 -2.81
N ALA A 38 -11.71 -10.19 -1.53
CA ALA A 38 -11.43 -9.02 -0.73
C ALA A 38 -9.91 -8.82 -0.56
N MET A 39 -9.18 -9.90 -0.29
CA MET A 39 -7.73 -9.87 -0.16
C MET A 39 -7.04 -9.43 -1.46
N ALA A 40 -7.46 -9.96 -2.61
CA ALA A 40 -6.95 -9.54 -3.90
C ALA A 40 -7.21 -8.04 -4.16
N LEU A 41 -8.41 -7.54 -3.83
CA LEU A 41 -8.74 -6.12 -3.97
C LEU A 41 -7.88 -5.23 -3.07
N ALA A 42 -7.65 -5.61 -1.82
CA ALA A 42 -6.79 -4.86 -0.91
C ALA A 42 -5.34 -4.79 -1.43
N LEU A 43 -4.79 -5.92 -1.93
CA LEU A 43 -3.44 -5.96 -2.52
C LEU A 43 -3.35 -5.11 -3.79
N THR A 44 -4.33 -5.16 -4.68
CA THR A 44 -4.35 -4.30 -5.88
C THR A 44 -4.34 -2.83 -5.51
N ARG A 45 -5.22 -2.42 -4.58
CA ARG A 45 -5.28 -1.02 -4.10
C ARG A 45 -3.97 -0.59 -3.45
N LEU A 46 -3.31 -1.47 -2.72
CA LEU A 46 -2.01 -1.19 -2.12
C LEU A 46 -0.94 -0.98 -3.20
N ALA A 47 -0.89 -1.84 -4.21
CA ALA A 47 0.04 -1.71 -5.33
C ALA A 47 -0.16 -0.40 -6.12
N GLU A 48 -1.41 0.01 -6.33
CA GLU A 48 -1.76 1.28 -6.96
C GLU A 48 -1.28 2.50 -6.17
N GLN A 49 -1.35 2.45 -4.83
CA GLN A 49 -0.82 3.51 -3.96
C GLN A 49 0.71 3.63 -4.04
N ILE A 50 1.41 2.49 -4.15
CA ILE A 50 2.88 2.46 -4.24
C ILE A 50 3.38 3.03 -5.59
N ALA A 51 2.63 2.83 -6.68
CA ALA A 51 2.99 3.30 -8.01
C ALA A 51 1.88 4.14 -8.66
N PRO A 52 1.65 5.38 -8.17
CA PRO A 52 0.64 6.27 -8.71
C PRO A 52 1.11 6.77 -10.09
N GLY A 53 0.70 6.06 -11.14
CA GLY A 53 1.15 6.30 -12.51
C GLY A 53 1.17 5.06 -13.41
N GLY A 54 1.01 3.88 -12.82
CA GLY A 54 0.96 2.62 -13.56
C GLY A 54 2.35 2.12 -13.91
N SER A 55 2.87 1.19 -13.10
CA SER A 55 3.90 0.26 -13.54
C SER A 55 3.29 -0.74 -14.53
N GLU A 56 4.05 -1.21 -15.51
CA GLU A 56 3.62 -2.29 -16.42
C GLU A 56 3.26 -3.57 -15.64
N ASP A 57 3.84 -3.73 -14.43
CA ASP A 57 3.45 -4.74 -13.44
C ASP A 57 3.46 -4.11 -12.03
N ILE A 58 2.32 -3.54 -11.62
CA ILE A 58 2.17 -2.96 -10.26
C ILE A 58 2.22 -4.04 -9.18
N HIS A 59 1.85 -5.28 -9.49
CA HIS A 59 1.76 -6.37 -8.51
C HIS A 59 3.14 -6.93 -8.16
N ALA A 60 4.09 -6.91 -9.10
CA ALA A 60 5.49 -7.25 -8.83
C ALA A 60 6.11 -6.40 -7.71
N LEU A 61 5.61 -5.18 -7.47
CA LEU A 61 6.10 -4.29 -6.39
C LEU A 61 5.79 -4.81 -4.98
N LEU A 62 4.85 -5.77 -4.86
CA LEU A 62 4.51 -6.43 -3.61
C LEU A 62 5.36 -7.66 -3.33
N VAL A 63 5.99 -8.25 -4.36
CA VAL A 63 6.75 -9.50 -4.21
C VAL A 63 8.04 -9.24 -3.44
N GLY A 64 8.26 -10.01 -2.37
CA GLY A 64 9.44 -9.88 -1.50
C GLY A 64 9.40 -8.70 -0.54
N ARG A 65 8.28 -7.97 -0.50
CA ARG A 65 8.03 -6.91 0.49
C ARG A 65 7.34 -7.52 1.71
N ASP A 66 7.73 -7.04 2.89
CA ASP A 66 7.02 -7.37 4.12
C ASP A 66 5.65 -6.67 4.14
N LEU A 67 4.58 -7.46 4.23
CA LEU A 67 3.21 -6.97 4.28
C LEU A 67 2.56 -7.42 5.58
N HIS A 68 1.87 -6.49 6.22
CA HIS A 68 1.10 -6.73 7.43
C HIS A 68 -0.39 -6.84 7.07
N LEU A 69 -1.01 -7.92 7.49
CA LEU A 69 -2.43 -8.21 7.28
C LEU A 69 -3.19 -8.07 8.60
N LYS A 70 -4.32 -7.37 8.57
CA LYS A 70 -5.29 -7.33 9.67
C LYS A 70 -6.67 -7.72 9.15
N ILE A 71 -7.32 -8.64 9.85
CA ILE A 71 -8.72 -9.00 9.64
C ILE A 71 -9.54 -8.36 10.75
N GLY A 72 -10.44 -7.44 10.39
CA GLY A 72 -11.38 -6.81 11.31
C GLY A 72 -12.75 -7.46 11.22
N ASP A 73 -13.39 -7.66 12.37
CA ASP A 73 -14.79 -8.07 12.42
C ASP A 73 -15.68 -6.88 12.05
N GLU A 74 -16.63 -7.09 11.14
CA GLU A 74 -17.66 -6.11 10.80
C GLU A 74 -19.04 -6.77 10.76
N PRO A 75 -20.12 -6.03 11.05
CA PRO A 75 -21.47 -6.58 11.00
C PRO A 75 -21.79 -7.19 9.62
N GLY A 76 -21.83 -8.52 9.55
CA GLY A 76 -22.15 -9.25 8.33
C GLY A 76 -20.95 -9.61 7.46
N GLY A 77 -19.72 -9.59 7.99
CA GLY A 77 -18.54 -9.93 7.19
C GLY A 77 -17.22 -9.67 7.90
N VAL A 78 -16.20 -9.35 7.10
CA VAL A 78 -14.89 -8.93 7.60
C VAL A 78 -14.33 -7.79 6.75
N THR A 79 -13.49 -6.97 7.38
CA THR A 79 -12.55 -6.09 6.68
C THR A 79 -11.18 -6.72 6.60
N ILE A 80 -10.53 -6.56 5.47
CA ILE A 80 -9.18 -7.03 5.19
C ILE A 80 -8.32 -5.81 4.91
N THR A 81 -7.43 -5.48 5.83
CA THR A 81 -6.45 -4.39 5.67
C THR A 81 -5.07 -4.97 5.42
N VAL A 82 -4.39 -4.50 4.37
CA VAL A 82 -3.00 -4.81 4.07
C VAL A 82 -2.17 -3.54 4.15
N SER A 83 -1.01 -3.60 4.79
CA SER A 83 -0.14 -2.45 5.05
C SER A 83 1.32 -2.80 4.82
N THR A 84 2.11 -1.80 4.44
CA THR A 84 3.58 -1.88 4.33
C THR A 84 4.30 -1.65 5.65
N GLU A 85 3.56 -1.27 6.69
CA GLU A 85 4.04 -1.17 8.08
C GLU A 85 3.11 -1.92 9.04
N PRO A 86 3.57 -2.26 10.26
CA PRO A 86 2.74 -2.89 11.28
C PRO A 86 1.45 -2.11 11.49
N ILE A 87 0.31 -2.82 11.44
CA ILE A 87 -0.99 -2.21 11.69
C ILE A 87 -1.18 -2.17 13.21
N PRO A 88 -1.34 -0.99 13.83
CA PRO A 88 -1.57 -0.91 15.26
C PRO A 88 -2.89 -1.61 15.63
N ASP A 89 -2.87 -2.33 16.75
CA ASP A 89 -4.10 -2.80 17.35
C ASP A 89 -4.92 -1.60 17.82
N PRO A 90 -6.25 -1.61 17.65
CA PRO A 90 -7.07 -0.57 18.25
C PRO A 90 -6.88 -0.72 19.76
N ALA A 91 -6.34 0.32 20.40
CA ALA A 91 -6.02 0.30 21.83
C ALA A 91 -7.16 -0.33 22.64
N THR A 92 -6.81 -1.36 23.41
CA THR A 92 -7.70 -2.00 24.40
C THR A 92 -8.10 -1.01 25.48
#